data_AF-A0A356S8A5-F1
#
_entry.id   AF-A0A356S8A5-F1
#
_cell.length_a   1.000
_cell.length_b   1.000
_cell.length_c   1.000
_cell.angle_alpha   90.00
_cell.angle_beta   90.00
_cell.angle_gamma   90.00
#
_symmetry.space_group_name_H-M   'P 1'
#
loop_
_entity.id
_entity.type
_entity.pdbx_description
1 polymer ?
#
loop_
_entity_poly.entity_id
_entity_poly.type
_entity_poly.pdbx_seq_one_letter_code
_entity_poly.pdbx_strand_id
1 'polypeptide(L)'
;NTGYDLKQLFIGSEGTLGVITRAVLKLAPKPSSQSVALCGVENFDKVSALLVHMQSALGANLTAFEVLWNNTYRLVDEKVPHVTVPLEAEHAYYVLVESMGSNTDNDAELFVDALGEASEQGLVVDAVIADSDTKIGSLWAVRDGAAEVMGIGFMHAYDVSLDIADMGYFGEEVERCLREVWPDAVMGLFGHIGDGNVHIIINIGPDTKSLHLQIDEVIYRLIQELNGSVSAEHGIGVMKKPFLGYSKSEAEIMLMQTLKQAIDPKGILNPGRIF
;
A
#
# COMPACT_ATOMS: atom_id res chain seq x y z
N ASN A 1 -30.34 11.28 -1.79
CA ASN A 1 -30.79 11.13 -0.38
C ASN A 1 -32.27 10.80 -0.31
N THR A 2 -32.63 9.58 -0.71
CA THR A 2 -34.02 9.09 -0.76
C THR A 2 -34.08 7.68 -0.17
N GLY A 3 -33.58 7.54 1.06
CA GLY A 3 -33.40 6.24 1.73
C GLY A 3 -31.93 5.77 1.74
N TYR A 4 -31.73 4.50 2.08
CA TYR A 4 -30.41 3.88 2.20
C TYR A 4 -29.68 3.77 0.85
N ASP A 5 -28.36 3.92 0.88
CA ASP A 5 -27.52 3.84 -0.30
C ASP A 5 -27.16 2.37 -0.64
N LEU A 6 -28.15 1.63 -1.15
CA LEU A 6 -28.05 0.17 -1.31
C LEU A 6 -26.87 -0.31 -2.16
N LYS A 7 -26.34 0.52 -3.07
CA LYS A 7 -25.18 0.15 -3.88
C LYS A 7 -23.94 -0.14 -3.01
N GLN A 8 -23.82 0.51 -1.85
CA GLN A 8 -22.69 0.32 -0.93
C GLN A 8 -22.62 -1.10 -0.37
N LEU A 9 -23.75 -1.82 -0.31
CA LEU A 9 -23.76 -3.21 0.12
C LEU A 9 -23.02 -4.12 -0.87
N PHE A 10 -22.97 -3.76 -2.16
CA PHE A 10 -22.37 -4.60 -3.21
C PHE A 10 -20.91 -4.25 -3.50
N ILE A 11 -20.48 -3.03 -3.19
CA ILE A 11 -19.09 -2.61 -3.36
C ILE A 11 -18.25 -3.29 -2.27
N GLY A 12 -17.28 -4.10 -2.68
CA GLY A 12 -16.48 -4.92 -1.74
C GLY A 12 -17.14 -6.24 -1.32
N SER A 13 -18.35 -6.58 -1.82
CA SER A 13 -19.04 -7.81 -1.40
C SER A 13 -18.46 -9.09 -2.03
N GLU A 14 -17.46 -8.98 -2.90
CA GLU A 14 -16.83 -10.09 -3.63
C GLU A 14 -17.82 -11.06 -4.30
N GLY A 15 -18.93 -10.55 -4.83
CA GLY A 15 -19.97 -11.37 -5.48
C GLY A 15 -20.78 -12.28 -4.54
N THR A 16 -20.60 -12.15 -3.22
CA THR A 16 -21.37 -12.93 -2.23
C THR A 16 -22.82 -12.45 -2.08
N LEU A 17 -23.14 -11.23 -2.50
CA LEU A 17 -24.47 -10.64 -2.39
C LEU A 17 -25.19 -10.46 -3.73
N GLY A 18 -24.50 -10.65 -4.85
CA GLY A 18 -25.08 -10.42 -6.18
C GLY A 18 -24.04 -10.40 -7.28
N VAL A 19 -24.51 -10.28 -8.52
CA VAL A 19 -23.65 -10.09 -9.70
C VAL A 19 -23.86 -8.67 -10.22
N ILE A 20 -22.81 -7.85 -10.15
CA ILE A 20 -22.82 -6.51 -10.74
C ILE A 20 -22.75 -6.66 -12.26
N THR A 21 -23.73 -6.10 -12.97
CA THR A 21 -23.80 -6.19 -14.45
C THR A 21 -23.52 -4.87 -15.14
N ARG A 22 -23.67 -3.74 -14.43
CA ARG A 22 -23.41 -2.38 -14.92
C ARG A 22 -22.98 -1.49 -13.76
N ALA A 23 -22.15 -0.50 -14.04
CA ALA A 23 -21.75 0.53 -13.09
C ALA A 23 -21.80 1.90 -13.78
N VAL A 24 -22.07 2.95 -13.00
CA VAL A 24 -21.95 4.34 -13.42
C VAL A 24 -20.84 4.96 -12.59
N LEU A 25 -19.76 5.37 -13.25
CA LEU A 25 -18.56 5.90 -12.61
C LEU A 25 -18.46 7.41 -12.86
N LYS A 26 -18.00 8.14 -11.85
CA LYS A 26 -17.64 9.55 -11.98
C LYS A 26 -16.28 9.63 -12.70
N LEU A 27 -16.16 10.51 -13.68
CA LEU A 27 -14.88 10.86 -14.31
C LEU A 27 -14.33 12.14 -13.69
N ALA A 28 -13.00 12.28 -13.69
CA ALA A 28 -12.31 13.51 -13.36
C ALA A 28 -11.72 14.16 -14.63
N PRO A 29 -11.53 15.49 -14.67
CA PRO A 29 -10.78 16.14 -15.74
C PRO A 29 -9.36 15.57 -15.84
N LYS A 30 -8.83 15.48 -17.07
CA LYS A 30 -7.42 15.10 -17.27
C LYS A 30 -6.52 16.23 -16.75
N PRO A 31 -5.55 15.96 -15.85
CA PRO A 31 -4.57 16.96 -15.42
C PRO A 31 -3.74 17.50 -16.60
N SER A 32 -3.32 18.76 -16.52
CA SER A 32 -2.44 19.39 -17.51
C SER A 32 -1.01 19.62 -17.00
N SER A 33 -0.76 19.27 -15.73
CA SER A 33 0.55 19.31 -15.08
C SER A 33 0.76 18.03 -14.28
N GLN A 34 2.00 17.58 -14.20
CA GLN A 34 2.42 16.43 -13.41
C GLN A 34 3.87 16.68 -12.95
N SER A 35 4.12 16.56 -11.66
CA SER A 35 5.45 16.67 -11.07
C SER A 35 5.68 15.46 -10.17
N VAL A 36 6.82 14.81 -10.34
CA VAL A 36 7.20 13.61 -9.57
C VAL A 36 8.59 13.78 -9.02
N ALA A 37 8.79 13.38 -7.77
CA ALA A 37 10.11 13.24 -7.16
C ALA A 37 10.23 11.91 -6.44
N LEU A 38 11.45 11.40 -6.38
CA LEU A 38 11.84 10.31 -5.49
C LEU A 38 12.81 10.87 -4.44
N CYS A 39 12.47 10.69 -3.16
CA CYS A 39 13.16 11.27 -2.02
C CYS A 39 13.75 10.18 -1.11
N GLY A 40 15.00 10.32 -0.70
CA GLY A 40 15.64 9.52 0.35
C GLY A 40 15.36 10.09 1.74
N VAL A 41 14.90 9.23 2.66
CA VAL A 41 14.46 9.61 4.02
C VAL A 41 15.06 8.67 5.07
N GLU A 42 15.49 9.22 6.21
CA GLU A 42 16.30 8.49 7.21
C GLU A 42 15.50 7.62 8.18
N ASN A 43 14.25 7.99 8.47
CA ASN A 43 13.40 7.25 9.41
C ASN A 43 11.92 7.49 9.11
N PHE A 44 11.07 6.65 9.70
CA PHE A 44 9.64 6.67 9.41
C PHE A 44 8.91 7.91 9.95
N ASP A 45 9.37 8.48 11.08
CA ASP A 45 8.81 9.73 11.60
C ASP A 45 8.97 10.87 10.59
N LYS A 46 10.13 10.94 9.92
CA LYS A 46 10.38 11.89 8.83
C LYS A 46 9.53 11.61 7.59
N VAL A 47 9.25 10.34 7.27
CA VAL A 47 8.31 9.99 6.18
C VAL A 47 6.90 10.53 6.49
N SER A 48 6.43 10.33 7.72
CA SER A 48 5.12 10.81 8.18
C SER A 48 5.05 12.34 8.20
N ALA A 49 6.10 13.00 8.68
CA ALA A 49 6.19 14.46 8.66
C ALA A 49 6.26 15.03 7.24
N LEU A 50 6.97 14.35 6.32
CA LEU A 50 7.01 14.72 4.91
C LEU A 50 5.62 14.61 4.26
N LEU A 51 4.85 13.55 4.57
CA LEU A 51 3.47 13.42 4.08
C LEU A 51 2.62 14.62 4.51
N VAL A 52 2.65 14.97 5.79
CA VAL A 52 1.89 16.12 6.33
C VAL A 52 2.32 17.43 5.69
N HIS A 53 3.63 17.64 5.52
CA HIS A 53 4.18 18.82 4.85
C HIS A 53 3.70 18.93 3.40
N MET A 54 3.84 17.85 2.61
CA MET A 54 3.41 17.84 1.21
C MET A 54 1.90 17.99 1.06
N GLN A 55 1.09 17.39 1.96
CA GLN A 55 -0.36 17.58 2.01
C GLN A 55 -0.72 19.04 2.29
N SER A 56 -0.02 19.70 3.22
CA SER A 56 -0.25 21.10 3.57
C SER A 56 0.11 22.04 2.42
N ALA A 57 1.20 21.76 1.69
CA ALA A 57 1.68 22.61 0.61
C ALA A 57 0.90 22.42 -0.70
N LEU A 58 0.63 21.17 -1.09
CA LEU A 58 0.02 20.83 -2.39
C LEU A 58 -1.50 20.68 -2.33
N GLY A 59 -2.06 20.41 -1.13
CA GLY A 59 -3.48 20.19 -0.95
C GLY A 59 -4.03 19.10 -1.86
N ALA A 60 -5.09 19.43 -2.61
CA ALA A 60 -5.76 18.49 -3.51
C ALA A 60 -4.93 18.10 -4.75
N ASN A 61 -3.79 18.76 -5.01
CA ASN A 61 -2.90 18.39 -6.11
C ASN A 61 -1.99 17.21 -5.76
N LEU A 62 -1.79 16.88 -4.48
CA LEU A 62 -1.05 15.68 -4.08
C LEU A 62 -1.84 14.43 -4.51
N THR A 63 -1.35 13.72 -5.53
CA THR A 63 -2.03 12.56 -6.12
C THR A 63 -1.43 11.23 -5.74
N ALA A 64 -0.14 11.19 -5.41
CA ALA A 64 0.49 9.97 -4.89
C ALA A 64 1.53 10.30 -3.80
N PHE A 65 1.58 9.44 -2.80
CA PHE A 65 2.62 9.43 -1.77
C PHE A 65 2.94 7.98 -1.43
N GLU A 66 3.90 7.45 -2.16
CA GLU A 66 4.29 6.04 -2.14
C GLU A 66 5.59 5.88 -1.37
N VAL A 67 5.73 4.80 -0.63
CA VAL A 67 6.94 4.54 0.16
C VAL A 67 7.46 3.15 -0.09
N LEU A 68 8.78 3.06 -0.25
CA LEU A 68 9.54 1.83 -0.26
C LEU A 68 10.49 1.84 0.95
N TRP A 69 10.50 0.75 1.70
CA TRP A 69 11.56 0.51 2.68
C TRP A 69 12.85 0.18 1.94
N ASN A 70 14.00 0.40 2.58
CA ASN A 70 15.31 0.13 1.99
C ASN A 70 15.42 -1.30 1.45
N ASN A 71 14.87 -2.28 2.18
CA ASN A 71 14.89 -3.68 1.75
C ASN A 71 14.21 -3.89 0.38
N THR A 72 13.06 -3.27 0.14
CA THR A 72 12.38 -3.30 -1.17
C THR A 72 13.16 -2.56 -2.23
N TYR A 73 13.63 -1.35 -1.92
CA TYR A 73 14.39 -0.54 -2.88
C TYR A 73 15.64 -1.28 -3.39
N ARG A 74 16.36 -1.94 -2.49
CA ARG A 74 17.49 -2.82 -2.82
C ARG A 74 17.08 -4.04 -3.63
N LEU A 75 15.96 -4.68 -3.30
CA LEU A 75 15.46 -5.80 -4.09
C LEU A 75 15.09 -5.38 -5.51
N VAL A 76 14.53 -4.18 -5.69
CA VAL A 76 14.25 -3.61 -7.01
C VAL A 76 15.56 -3.44 -7.79
N ASP A 77 16.54 -2.75 -7.20
CA ASP A 77 17.86 -2.52 -7.82
C ASP A 77 18.57 -3.83 -8.21
N GLU A 78 18.60 -4.80 -7.30
CA GLU A 78 19.32 -6.05 -7.50
C GLU A 78 18.64 -7.02 -8.46
N LYS A 79 17.30 -6.97 -8.54
CA LYS A 79 16.53 -8.07 -9.12
C LYS A 79 15.63 -7.68 -10.30
N VAL A 80 15.35 -6.39 -10.52
CA VAL A 80 14.44 -5.94 -11.58
C VAL A 80 15.25 -5.28 -12.73
N PRO A 81 15.66 -6.04 -13.77
CA PRO A 81 16.76 -5.62 -14.65
C PRO A 81 16.46 -4.42 -15.56
N HIS A 82 15.18 -4.12 -15.81
CA HIS A 82 14.77 -2.96 -16.62
C HIS A 82 14.59 -1.68 -15.82
N VAL A 83 14.70 -1.75 -14.49
CA VAL A 83 14.59 -0.59 -13.60
C VAL A 83 16.00 -0.11 -13.25
N THR A 84 16.22 1.20 -13.37
CA THR A 84 17.43 1.85 -12.86
C THR A 84 17.03 2.75 -11.71
N VAL A 85 17.53 2.43 -10.52
CA VAL A 85 17.27 3.24 -9.34
C VAL A 85 18.09 4.53 -9.38
N PRO A 86 17.52 5.71 -9.06
CA PRO A 86 18.19 7.00 -9.29
C PRO A 86 19.01 7.51 -8.09
N LEU A 87 18.80 6.92 -6.91
CA LEU A 87 19.50 7.23 -5.66
C LEU A 87 20.27 5.99 -5.18
N GLU A 88 21.39 6.20 -4.50
CA GLU A 88 22.12 5.12 -3.85
C GLU A 88 21.26 4.45 -2.75
N ALA A 89 21.45 3.15 -2.55
CA ALA A 89 20.63 2.33 -1.66
C ALA A 89 20.95 2.50 -0.15
N GLU A 90 21.30 3.71 0.30
CA GLU A 90 21.81 4.02 1.65
C GLU A 90 20.74 4.59 2.62
N HIS A 91 19.57 4.99 2.11
CA HIS A 91 18.51 5.58 2.93
C HIS A 91 17.57 4.50 3.49
N ALA A 92 17.03 4.71 4.70
CA ALA A 92 16.11 3.75 5.30
C ALA A 92 14.77 3.66 4.54
N TYR A 93 14.34 4.76 3.92
CA TYR A 93 13.10 4.88 3.19
C TYR A 93 13.28 5.68 1.90
N TYR A 94 12.47 5.34 0.90
CA TYR A 94 12.38 6.04 -0.38
C TYR A 94 10.93 6.43 -0.61
N VAL A 95 10.67 7.71 -0.82
CA VAL A 95 9.32 8.26 -0.98
C VAL A 95 9.15 8.79 -2.39
N LEU A 96 8.20 8.23 -3.15
CA LEU A 96 7.76 8.81 -4.41
C LEU A 96 6.57 9.73 -4.13
N VAL A 97 6.74 11.00 -4.45
CA VAL A 97 5.71 12.03 -4.31
C VAL A 97 5.28 12.49 -5.69
N GLU A 98 3.97 12.52 -5.93
CA GLU A 98 3.40 13.04 -7.17
C GLU A 98 2.38 14.15 -6.90
N SER A 99 2.49 15.20 -7.69
CA SER A 99 1.50 16.27 -7.80
C SER A 99 0.93 16.32 -9.20
N MET A 100 -0.39 16.36 -9.35
CA MET A 100 -1.07 16.62 -10.61
C MET A 100 -2.05 17.78 -10.47
N GLY A 101 -2.06 18.67 -11.44
CA GLY A 101 -2.89 19.87 -11.41
C GLY A 101 -3.35 20.34 -12.77
N SER A 102 -3.69 21.63 -12.84
CA SER A 102 -4.24 22.27 -14.04
C SER A 102 -3.51 23.54 -14.48
N ASN A 103 -2.41 23.91 -13.81
CA ASN A 103 -1.62 25.10 -14.08
C ASN A 103 -0.13 24.77 -14.09
N THR A 104 0.39 24.38 -15.25
CA THR A 104 1.74 23.81 -15.43
C THR A 104 2.84 24.61 -14.75
N ASP A 105 2.90 25.92 -14.93
CA ASP A 105 4.00 26.73 -14.39
C ASP A 105 3.91 26.85 -12.86
N ASN A 106 2.74 27.21 -12.34
CA ASN A 106 2.56 27.39 -10.89
C ASN A 106 2.64 26.07 -10.12
N ASP A 107 2.10 24.97 -10.68
CA ASP A 107 2.09 23.67 -10.01
C ASP A 107 3.52 23.11 -9.88
N ALA A 108 4.37 23.31 -10.89
CA ALA A 108 5.76 22.90 -10.86
C ALA A 108 6.59 23.73 -9.87
N GLU A 109 6.42 25.06 -9.85
CA GLU A 109 7.08 25.96 -8.89
C GLU A 109 6.68 25.59 -7.45
N LEU A 110 5.37 25.43 -7.19
CA LEU A 110 4.86 25.04 -5.88
C LEU A 110 5.42 23.68 -5.42
N PHE A 111 5.55 22.71 -6.33
CA PHE A 111 6.10 21.39 -6.01
C PHE A 111 7.58 21.45 -5.63
N VAL A 112 8.38 22.21 -6.39
CA VAL A 112 9.81 22.40 -6.11
C VAL A 112 10.01 23.16 -4.80
N ASP A 113 9.25 24.22 -4.55
CA ASP A 113 9.31 25.00 -3.32
C ASP A 113 8.95 24.13 -2.11
N ALA A 114 7.87 23.35 -2.19
CA ALA A 114 7.46 22.44 -1.12
C ALA A 114 8.55 21.40 -0.79
N LEU A 115 9.19 20.80 -1.80
CA LEU A 115 10.29 19.88 -1.57
C LEU A 115 11.56 20.58 -1.03
N GLY A 116 11.82 21.80 -1.48
CA GLY A 116 12.92 22.64 -0.97
C GLY A 116 12.75 22.91 0.52
N GLU A 117 11.57 23.36 0.95
CA GLU A 117 11.25 23.56 2.36
C GLU A 117 11.34 22.26 3.18
N ALA A 118 10.92 21.12 2.61
CA ALA A 118 11.05 19.83 3.28
C ALA A 118 12.53 19.44 3.49
N SER A 119 13.39 19.73 2.51
CA SER A 119 14.83 19.51 2.61
C SER A 119 15.47 20.44 3.65
N GLU A 120 15.10 21.73 3.69
CA GLU A 120 15.58 22.68 4.70
C GLU A 120 15.19 22.28 6.13
N GLN A 121 14.01 21.66 6.30
CA GLN A 121 13.57 21.08 7.57
C GLN A 121 14.26 19.74 7.92
N GLY A 122 15.08 19.20 7.02
CA GLY A 122 15.78 17.93 7.20
C GLY A 122 14.87 16.70 7.11
N LEU A 123 13.69 16.84 6.47
CA LEU A 123 12.77 15.72 6.21
C LEU A 123 13.27 14.84 5.06
N VAL A 124 13.93 15.45 4.08
CA VAL A 124 14.51 14.79 2.90
C VAL A 124 16.01 14.99 2.88
N VAL A 125 16.77 13.90 2.71
CA VAL A 125 18.24 13.92 2.64
C VAL A 125 18.75 14.09 1.23
N ASP A 126 18.13 13.38 0.28
CA ASP A 126 18.45 13.44 -1.13
C ASP A 126 17.16 13.33 -1.95
N ALA A 127 17.10 13.96 -3.11
CA ALA A 127 15.91 13.96 -3.96
C ALA A 127 16.26 14.06 -5.44
N VAL A 128 15.55 13.27 -6.24
CA VAL A 128 15.57 13.38 -7.70
C VAL A 128 14.18 13.80 -8.17
N ILE A 129 14.09 15.01 -8.71
CA ILE A 129 12.88 15.56 -9.33
C ILE A 129 12.92 15.22 -10.82
N ALA A 130 11.78 14.79 -11.37
CA ALA A 130 11.66 14.54 -12.80
C ALA A 130 11.56 15.85 -13.60
N ASP A 131 12.33 15.95 -14.69
CA ASP A 131 12.36 17.08 -15.62
C ASP A 131 11.72 16.78 -16.99
N SER A 132 11.19 15.56 -17.15
CA SER A 132 10.66 15.04 -18.41
C SER A 132 9.72 13.86 -18.16
N ASP A 133 8.78 13.61 -19.10
CA ASP A 133 7.87 12.46 -19.05
C ASP A 133 8.62 11.12 -18.96
N THR A 134 9.77 11.02 -19.65
CA THR A 134 10.65 9.84 -19.56
C THR A 134 11.19 9.65 -18.14
N LYS A 135 11.62 10.74 -17.48
CA LYS A 135 12.11 10.69 -16.10
C LYS A 135 10.98 10.36 -15.13
N ILE A 136 9.78 10.94 -15.31
CA ILE A 136 8.56 10.58 -14.56
C ILE A 136 8.32 9.06 -14.63
N GLY A 137 8.29 8.50 -15.84
CA GLY A 137 8.12 7.06 -16.04
C GLY A 137 9.21 6.24 -15.36
N SER A 138 10.47 6.68 -15.40
CA SER A 138 11.57 5.98 -14.72
C SER A 138 11.47 6.00 -13.19
N LEU A 139 10.96 7.08 -12.59
CA LEU A 139 10.76 7.15 -11.14
C LEU A 139 9.61 6.25 -10.71
N TRP A 140 8.49 6.28 -11.45
CA TRP A 140 7.37 5.37 -11.23
C TRP A 140 7.78 3.90 -11.39
N ALA A 141 8.64 3.58 -12.37
CA ALA A 141 9.14 2.23 -12.57
C ALA A 141 9.91 1.69 -11.34
N VAL A 142 10.53 2.54 -10.51
CA VAL A 142 11.14 2.10 -9.24
C VAL A 142 10.06 1.61 -8.27
N ARG A 143 8.98 2.38 -8.11
CA ARG A 143 7.86 2.03 -7.23
C ARG A 143 7.09 0.80 -7.75
N ASP A 144 6.85 0.72 -9.05
CA ASP A 144 6.12 -0.40 -9.68
C ASP A 144 6.97 -1.68 -9.67
N GLY A 145 8.29 -1.53 -9.81
CA GLY A 145 9.25 -2.64 -9.72
C GLY A 145 9.17 -3.41 -8.40
N ALA A 146 8.70 -2.79 -7.31
CA ALA A 146 8.49 -3.46 -6.03
C ALA A 146 7.53 -4.66 -6.13
N ALA A 147 6.47 -4.54 -6.94
CA ALA A 147 5.56 -5.66 -7.19
C ALA A 147 6.18 -6.73 -8.10
N GLU A 148 7.09 -6.33 -9.01
CA GLU A 148 7.78 -7.24 -9.93
C GLU A 148 8.79 -8.15 -9.23
N VAL A 149 9.29 -7.76 -8.04
CA VAL A 149 10.15 -8.61 -7.19
C VAL A 149 9.49 -9.97 -6.91
N MET A 150 8.16 -10.05 -6.88
CA MET A 150 7.42 -11.30 -6.72
C MET A 150 7.59 -12.29 -7.90
N GLY A 151 7.97 -11.82 -9.08
CA GLY A 151 8.17 -12.65 -10.26
C GLY A 151 9.45 -13.49 -10.25
N ILE A 152 10.32 -13.28 -9.26
CA ILE A 152 11.72 -13.75 -9.25
C ILE A 152 11.87 -15.06 -8.44
N GLY A 153 10.84 -15.40 -7.67
CA GLY A 153 10.73 -16.64 -6.91
C GLY A 153 9.39 -16.70 -6.20
N PHE A 154 9.08 -17.82 -5.55
CA PHE A 154 7.87 -17.90 -4.76
C PHE A 154 7.95 -16.96 -3.55
N MET A 155 7.03 -16.01 -3.47
CA MET A 155 6.92 -15.02 -2.39
C MET A 155 5.53 -15.14 -1.76
N HIS A 156 5.47 -15.11 -0.43
CA HIS A 156 4.23 -14.87 0.31
C HIS A 156 3.96 -13.38 0.27
N ALA A 157 2.79 -13.00 -0.25
CA ALA A 157 2.40 -11.61 -0.40
C ALA A 157 1.26 -11.27 0.56
N TYR A 158 1.40 -10.13 1.23
CA TYR A 158 0.42 -9.59 2.15
C TYR A 158 0.04 -8.18 1.73
N ASP A 159 -1.19 -7.84 2.04
CA ASP A 159 -1.80 -6.54 1.78
C ASP A 159 -2.62 -6.22 3.03
N VAL A 160 -2.18 -5.22 3.78
CA VAL A 160 -2.70 -4.88 5.11
C VAL A 160 -2.82 -3.37 5.24
N SER A 161 -3.68 -2.92 6.16
CA SER A 161 -3.71 -1.50 6.54
C SER A 161 -3.64 -1.30 8.04
N LEU A 162 -3.08 -0.16 8.45
CA LEU A 162 -2.90 0.24 9.83
C LEU A 162 -2.70 1.76 9.91
N ASP A 163 -2.72 2.30 11.12
CA ASP A 163 -2.45 3.72 11.34
C ASP A 163 -1.02 4.06 10.88
N ILE A 164 -0.88 5.22 10.20
CA ILE A 164 0.41 5.66 9.64
C ILE A 164 1.48 5.71 10.73
N ALA A 165 1.13 6.20 11.93
CA ALA A 165 2.06 6.31 13.05
C ALA A 165 2.68 4.97 13.49
N ASP A 166 2.01 3.85 13.22
CA ASP A 166 2.45 2.52 13.64
C ASP A 166 3.24 1.78 12.54
N MET A 167 3.27 2.29 11.32
CA MET A 167 3.88 1.60 10.17
C MET A 167 5.39 1.40 10.29
N GLY A 168 6.11 2.38 10.85
CA GLY A 168 7.55 2.25 11.10
C GLY A 168 7.84 1.09 12.05
N TYR A 169 7.15 1.09 13.21
CA TYR A 169 7.21 0.01 14.20
C TYR A 169 6.80 -1.35 13.59
N PHE A 170 5.70 -1.37 12.84
CA PHE A 170 5.21 -2.58 12.18
C PHE A 170 6.25 -3.20 11.25
N GLY A 171 6.90 -2.39 10.40
CA GLY A 171 7.93 -2.89 9.49
C GLY A 171 9.13 -3.50 10.22
N GLU A 172 9.61 -2.84 11.27
CA GLU A 172 10.72 -3.32 12.11
C GLU A 172 10.36 -4.62 12.84
N GLU A 173 9.16 -4.70 13.42
CA GLU A 173 8.73 -5.87 14.19
C GLU A 173 8.40 -7.08 13.32
N VAL A 174 7.82 -6.87 12.14
CA VAL A 174 7.64 -7.94 11.16
C VAL A 174 9.00 -8.51 10.78
N GLU A 175 9.98 -7.67 10.49
CA GLU A 175 11.34 -8.14 10.17
C GLU A 175 11.95 -8.93 11.33
N ARG A 176 11.88 -8.38 12.55
CA ARG A 176 12.41 -9.02 13.75
C ARG A 176 11.78 -10.39 13.98
N CYS A 177 10.44 -10.46 14.01
CA CYS A 177 9.71 -11.71 14.27
C CYS A 177 9.96 -12.77 13.19
N LEU A 178 10.03 -12.38 11.92
CA LEU A 178 10.33 -13.32 10.84
C LEU A 178 11.75 -13.85 10.94
N ARG A 179 12.75 -13.00 11.20
CA ARG A 179 14.16 -13.40 11.28
C ARG A 179 14.48 -14.26 12.51
N GLU A 180 13.69 -14.17 13.58
CA GLU A 180 13.80 -15.08 14.72
C GLU A 180 13.54 -16.54 14.34
N VAL A 181 12.63 -16.77 13.40
CA VAL A 181 12.26 -18.12 12.93
C VAL A 181 13.02 -18.51 11.66
N TRP A 182 13.20 -17.56 10.74
CA TRP A 182 13.86 -17.73 9.45
C TRP A 182 14.94 -16.64 9.27
N PRO A 183 16.16 -16.84 9.81
CA PRO A 183 17.21 -15.82 9.78
C PRO A 183 17.56 -15.30 8.38
N ASP A 184 17.49 -16.19 7.38
CA ASP A 184 17.81 -15.91 5.98
C ASP A 184 16.59 -15.41 5.17
N ALA A 185 15.49 -15.03 5.83
CA ALA A 185 14.31 -14.49 5.16
C ALA A 185 14.67 -13.27 4.31
N VAL A 186 14.19 -13.25 3.07
CA VAL A 186 14.19 -12.09 2.19
C VAL A 186 12.81 -11.45 2.27
N MET A 187 12.77 -10.15 2.55
CA MET A 187 11.54 -9.41 2.71
C MET A 187 11.62 -8.05 2.03
N GLY A 188 10.49 -7.61 1.48
CA GLY A 188 10.28 -6.22 1.04
C GLY A 188 8.99 -5.67 1.64
N LEU A 189 9.03 -4.42 2.10
CA LEU A 189 7.87 -3.61 2.43
C LEU A 189 7.76 -2.37 1.53
N PHE A 190 6.56 -2.08 1.07
CA PHE A 190 6.24 -0.89 0.29
C PHE A 190 4.74 -0.62 0.32
N GLY A 191 4.29 0.60 0.01
CA GLY A 191 2.86 0.84 -0.08
C GLY A 191 2.45 2.30 -0.17
N HIS A 192 1.14 2.48 -0.11
CA HIS A 192 0.42 3.73 -0.21
C HIS A 192 0.21 4.31 1.20
N ILE A 193 1.20 5.04 1.72
CA ILE A 193 1.16 5.50 3.12
C ILE A 193 0.04 6.52 3.33
N GLY A 194 -0.28 7.34 2.32
CA GLY A 194 -1.41 8.28 2.38
C GLY A 194 -2.75 7.62 2.79
N ASP A 195 -2.92 6.33 2.48
CA ASP A 195 -4.15 5.57 2.71
C ASP A 195 -4.03 4.52 3.83
N GLY A 196 -2.89 4.48 4.53
CA GLY A 196 -2.68 3.49 5.58
C GLY A 196 -2.32 2.09 5.07
N ASN A 197 -1.98 1.91 3.78
CA ASN A 197 -1.75 0.59 3.15
C ASN A 197 -0.27 0.20 3.11
N VAL A 198 0.04 -1.03 3.55
CA VAL A 198 1.36 -1.66 3.40
C VAL A 198 1.23 -3.00 2.67
N HIS A 199 2.07 -3.19 1.65
CA HIS A 199 2.32 -4.47 1.00
C HIS A 199 3.62 -5.07 1.54
N ILE A 200 3.61 -6.39 1.72
CA ILE A 200 4.74 -7.13 2.27
C ILE A 200 4.96 -8.35 1.38
N ILE A 201 6.20 -8.55 0.94
CA ILE A 201 6.61 -9.73 0.18
C ILE A 201 7.68 -10.47 0.96
N ILE A 202 7.51 -11.78 1.13
CA ILE A 202 8.36 -12.61 1.99
C ILE A 202 8.77 -13.89 1.26
N ASN A 203 10.06 -14.16 1.21
CA ASN A 203 10.62 -15.44 0.79
C ASN A 203 11.51 -16.01 1.89
N ILE A 204 11.16 -17.20 2.37
CA ILE A 204 11.85 -17.93 3.43
C ILE A 204 12.52 -19.22 2.93
N GLY A 205 12.78 -19.32 1.62
CA GLY A 205 13.47 -20.45 0.97
C GLY A 205 12.65 -21.20 -0.10
N PRO A 206 13.24 -22.26 -0.70
CA PRO A 206 12.51 -23.19 -1.56
C PRO A 206 11.59 -24.07 -0.70
N ASP A 207 10.35 -24.31 -1.14
CA ASP A 207 9.34 -25.16 -0.45
C ASP A 207 8.63 -24.58 0.78
N THR A 208 8.27 -23.29 0.70
CA THR A 208 7.69 -22.53 1.83
C THR A 208 6.17 -22.46 1.83
N LYS A 209 5.51 -23.00 0.80
CA LYS A 209 4.03 -23.02 0.69
C LYS A 209 3.33 -23.60 1.91
N SER A 210 3.89 -24.66 2.49
CA SER A 210 3.33 -25.32 3.69
C SER A 210 3.46 -24.46 4.96
N LEU A 211 4.35 -23.46 4.95
CA LEU A 211 4.63 -22.57 6.07
C LEU A 211 3.77 -21.29 6.04
N HIS A 212 2.91 -21.12 5.02
CA HIS A 212 2.10 -19.91 4.86
C HIS A 212 1.33 -19.52 6.11
N LEU A 213 0.70 -20.49 6.80
CA LEU A 213 -0.05 -20.23 8.03
C LEU A 213 0.82 -19.70 9.18
N GLN A 214 2.08 -20.14 9.27
CA GLN A 214 3.00 -19.65 10.32
C GLN A 214 3.41 -18.19 10.03
N ILE A 215 3.60 -17.85 8.75
CA ILE A 215 3.87 -16.47 8.33
C ILE A 215 2.62 -15.61 8.55
N ASP A 216 1.44 -16.11 8.19
CA ASP A 216 0.16 -15.44 8.42
C ASP A 216 -0.05 -15.08 9.89
N GLU A 217 0.24 -16.01 10.80
CA GLU A 217 0.12 -15.75 12.24
C GLU A 217 1.07 -14.64 12.71
N VAL A 218 2.31 -14.57 12.19
CA VAL A 218 3.24 -13.48 12.51
C VAL A 218 2.68 -12.13 12.05
N ILE A 219 2.25 -12.04 10.79
CA ILE A 219 1.78 -10.80 10.19
C ILE A 219 0.45 -10.36 10.80
N TYR A 220 -0.56 -11.23 10.77
CA TYR A 220 -1.91 -10.85 11.15
C TYR A 220 -2.05 -10.63 12.67
N ARG A 221 -1.27 -11.32 13.51
CA ARG A 221 -1.26 -11.02 14.95
C ARG A 221 -0.79 -9.59 15.23
N LEU A 222 0.27 -9.12 14.57
CA LEU A 222 0.71 -7.73 14.69
C LEU A 222 -0.37 -6.76 14.19
N ILE A 223 -1.05 -7.10 13.09
CA ILE A 223 -2.18 -6.29 12.60
C ILE A 223 -3.31 -6.22 13.64
N GLN A 224 -3.63 -7.34 14.32
CA GLN A 224 -4.63 -7.35 15.37
C GLN A 224 -4.20 -6.46 16.56
N GLU A 225 -2.94 -6.56 16.98
CA GLU A 225 -2.38 -5.77 18.09
C GLU A 225 -2.41 -4.27 17.80
N LEU A 226 -2.17 -3.89 16.53
CA LEU A 226 -2.19 -2.51 16.03
C LEU A 226 -3.58 -2.05 15.56
N ASN A 227 -4.63 -2.83 15.79
CA ASN A 227 -6.01 -2.53 15.37
C ASN A 227 -6.16 -2.24 13.84
N GLY A 228 -5.32 -2.87 13.02
CA GLY A 228 -5.33 -2.74 11.57
C GLY A 228 -6.30 -3.68 10.83
N SER A 229 -6.26 -3.61 9.49
CA SER A 229 -6.97 -4.51 8.59
C SER A 229 -6.05 -5.58 8.00
N VAL A 230 -6.46 -6.85 8.07
CA VAL A 230 -5.80 -7.98 7.38
C VAL A 230 -5.90 -7.88 5.85
N SER A 231 -6.71 -6.96 5.33
CA SER A 231 -6.82 -6.67 3.90
C SER A 231 -7.14 -5.20 3.67
N ALA A 232 -6.30 -4.50 2.92
CA ALA A 232 -6.54 -3.10 2.56
C ALA A 232 -7.37 -3.03 1.27
N GLU A 233 -6.94 -3.75 0.23
CA GLU A 233 -7.49 -3.65 -1.13
C GLU A 233 -7.96 -4.99 -1.69
N HIS A 234 -7.26 -6.09 -1.36
CA HIS A 234 -7.45 -7.38 -2.04
C HIS A 234 -8.69 -8.18 -1.60
N GLY A 235 -9.42 -7.69 -0.60
CA GLY A 235 -10.58 -8.38 -0.03
C GLY A 235 -10.20 -9.56 0.86
N ILE A 236 -11.20 -10.30 1.35
CA ILE A 236 -11.04 -11.40 2.30
C ILE A 236 -10.95 -12.74 1.56
N GLY A 237 -11.83 -12.95 0.58
CA GLY A 237 -11.85 -14.16 -0.23
C GLY A 237 -12.00 -15.44 0.60
N VAL A 238 -11.27 -16.48 0.19
CA VAL A 238 -11.15 -17.76 0.92
C VAL A 238 -9.91 -17.76 1.82
N MET A 239 -8.82 -17.13 1.37
CA MET A 239 -7.52 -17.19 2.03
C MET A 239 -7.52 -16.45 3.38
N LYS A 240 -8.08 -15.24 3.43
CA LYS A 240 -8.04 -14.40 4.65
C LYS A 240 -9.26 -14.60 5.55
N LYS A 241 -10.22 -15.44 5.15
CA LYS A 241 -11.43 -15.75 5.92
C LYS A 241 -11.13 -16.19 7.38
N PRO A 242 -10.15 -17.07 7.66
CA PRO A 242 -9.81 -17.45 9.04
C PRO A 242 -9.39 -16.27 9.92
N PHE A 243 -8.90 -15.18 9.32
CA PHE A 243 -8.37 -14.01 10.00
C PHE A 243 -9.34 -12.82 10.02
N LEU A 244 -10.57 -12.96 9.50
CA LEU A 244 -11.54 -11.86 9.46
C LEU A 244 -11.82 -11.26 10.86
N GLY A 245 -11.85 -12.11 11.89
CA GLY A 245 -12.05 -11.69 13.28
C GLY A 245 -10.91 -10.86 13.88
N TYR A 246 -9.77 -10.73 13.18
CA TYR A 246 -8.65 -9.92 13.65
C TYR A 246 -8.89 -8.44 13.36
N SER A 247 -9.73 -8.14 12.37
CA SER A 247 -10.04 -6.76 11.93
C SER A 247 -11.52 -6.40 12.04
N LYS A 248 -12.38 -7.37 12.38
CA LYS A 248 -13.83 -7.17 12.53
C LYS A 248 -14.33 -7.77 13.83
N SER A 249 -15.12 -6.99 14.54
CA SER A 249 -15.83 -7.45 15.73
C SER A 249 -16.86 -8.52 15.40
N GLU A 250 -17.23 -9.32 16.40
CA GLU A 250 -18.29 -10.32 16.28
C GLU A 250 -19.61 -9.69 15.80
N ALA A 251 -19.96 -8.50 16.30
CA ALA A 251 -21.17 -7.79 15.91
C ALA A 251 -21.17 -7.38 14.42
N GLU A 252 -20.03 -6.91 13.90
CA GLU A 252 -19.90 -6.59 12.47
C GLU A 252 -20.04 -7.85 11.60
N ILE A 253 -19.37 -8.94 11.99
CA ILE A 253 -19.43 -10.24 11.30
C ILE A 253 -20.89 -10.77 11.29
N MET A 254 -21.58 -10.72 12.43
CA MET A 254 -22.98 -11.13 12.53
C MET A 254 -23.90 -10.29 11.63
N LEU A 255 -23.66 -8.99 11.53
CA LEU A 255 -24.40 -8.12 10.63
C LEU A 255 -24.17 -8.51 9.17
N MET A 256 -22.93 -8.76 8.76
CA MET A 256 -22.60 -9.21 7.40
C MET A 256 -23.29 -10.55 7.08
N GLN A 257 -23.27 -11.51 8.00
CA GLN A 257 -23.97 -12.79 7.85
C GLN A 257 -25.50 -12.62 7.74
N THR A 258 -26.07 -11.70 8.51
CA THR A 258 -27.51 -11.36 8.44
C THR A 258 -27.88 -10.81 7.07
N LEU A 259 -27.06 -9.90 6.52
CA LEU A 259 -27.24 -9.36 5.17
C LEU A 259 -27.11 -10.45 4.09
N LYS A 260 -26.10 -11.33 4.20
CA LYS A 260 -25.92 -12.47 3.31
C LYS A 260 -27.14 -13.38 3.30
N GLN A 261 -27.67 -13.74 4.47
CA GLN A 261 -28.85 -14.60 4.58
C GLN A 261 -30.12 -13.94 4.05
N ALA A 262 -30.26 -12.63 4.23
CA ALA A 262 -31.41 -11.88 3.71
C ALA A 262 -31.40 -11.77 2.18
N ILE A 263 -30.22 -11.60 1.57
CA ILE A 263 -30.06 -11.37 0.12
C ILE A 263 -29.94 -12.68 -0.65
N ASP A 264 -29.20 -13.66 -0.13
CA ASP A 264 -28.98 -14.97 -0.74
C ASP A 264 -29.33 -16.10 0.24
N PRO A 265 -30.62 -16.32 0.54
CA PRO A 265 -31.05 -17.30 1.52
C PRO A 265 -30.75 -18.76 1.12
N LYS A 266 -30.43 -19.02 -0.15
CA LYS A 266 -30.04 -20.34 -0.66
C LYS A 266 -28.52 -20.56 -0.66
N GLY A 267 -27.73 -19.53 -0.37
CA GLY A 267 -26.27 -19.60 -0.37
C GLY A 267 -25.64 -19.95 -1.72
N ILE A 268 -26.29 -19.58 -2.83
CA ILE A 268 -25.81 -19.94 -4.19
C ILE A 268 -24.79 -18.96 -4.76
N LEU A 269 -24.69 -17.76 -4.19
CA LEU A 269 -23.80 -16.71 -4.67
C LEU A 269 -22.43 -16.81 -3.99
N ASN A 270 -21.45 -17.26 -4.76
CA ASN A 270 -20.03 -17.38 -4.39
C ASN A 270 -19.81 -18.08 -3.04
N PRO A 271 -20.27 -19.34 -2.89
CA PRO A 271 -20.27 -20.04 -1.61
C PRO A 271 -18.85 -20.25 -1.05
N GLY A 272 -18.72 -20.15 0.28
CA GLY A 272 -17.46 -20.37 1.00
C GLY A 272 -16.49 -19.20 1.02
N ARG A 273 -16.88 -18.06 0.40
CA ARG A 273 -16.11 -16.82 0.41
C ARG A 273 -16.59 -15.89 1.53
N ILE A 274 -15.66 -15.28 2.26
CA ILE A 274 -15.89 -14.45 3.47
C ILE A 274 -16.45 -15.25 4.67
N PHE A 275 -17.52 -16.03 4.49
CA PHE A 275 -18.14 -16.90 5.52
C PHE A 275 -18.30 -18.34 5.06
#